data_AF-A0A3A0A8Q4-F1
#
_entry.id   AF-A0A3A0A8Q4-F1
#
_cell.length_a   1.000
_cell.length_b   1.000
_cell.length_c   1.000
_cell.angle_alpha   90.00
_cell.angle_beta   90.00
_cell.angle_gamma   90.00
#
_symmetry.space_group_name_H-M   'P 1'
#
loop_
_entity.id
_entity.type
_entity.pdbx_description
1 polymer ?
#
loop_
_entity_poly.entity_id
_entity_poly.type
_entity_poly.pdbx_seq_one_letter_code
_entity_poly.pdbx_strand_id
1 'polypeptide(L)' 'RGLRVLPAEQRLVLVLCDIHGYKYEEAAQIMGVPVGTVKSRLNRSRIRLRDFLLENSVLN' A
#
# COMPACT_ATOMS: atom_id res chain seq x y z
N ARG A 1 -5.88 5.80 10.96
CA ARG A 1 -6.92 6.32 10.04
C ARG A 1 -6.47 6.22 8.57
N GLY A 2 -5.23 6.57 8.22
CA GLY A 2 -4.72 6.57 6.84
C GLY A 2 -4.86 5.26 6.03
N LEU A 3 -4.67 4.08 6.62
CA LEU A 3 -4.86 2.81 5.86
C LEU A 3 -6.30 2.63 5.34
N ARG A 4 -7.31 3.18 6.04
CA ARG A 4 -8.71 3.03 5.64
C ARG A 4 -9.09 3.84 4.40
N VAL A 5 -8.35 4.92 4.10
CA VAL A 5 -8.61 5.77 2.93
C VAL A 5 -8.04 5.20 1.63
N LEU A 6 -7.20 4.17 1.72
CA LEU A 6 -6.65 3.48 0.56
C LEU A 6 -7.69 2.53 -0.07
N PRO A 7 -7.75 2.44 -1.41
CA PRO A 7 -8.47 1.37 -2.09
C PRO A 7 -8.04 -0.01 -1.56
N ALA A 8 -8.97 -0.98 -1.51
CA ALA A 8 -8.72 -2.28 -0.89
C ALA A 8 -7.44 -2.96 -1.40
N GLU A 9 -7.23 -2.97 -2.72
CA GLU A 9 -6.04 -3.55 -3.36
C GLU A 9 -4.73 -2.83 -2.99
N GLN A 10 -4.79 -1.51 -2.79
CA GLN A 10 -3.62 -0.71 -2.39
C GLN A 10 -3.32 -0.87 -0.90
N ARG A 11 -4.36 -0.99 -0.08
CA ARG A 11 -4.20 -1.33 1.34
C ARG A 11 -3.59 -2.72 1.50
N LEU A 12 -4.12 -3.71 0.79
CA LEU A 12 -3.67 -5.10 0.89
C LEU A 12 -2.18 -5.22 0.56
N VAL A 13 -1.74 -4.67 -0.58
CA VAL A 13 -0.33 -4.75 -0.97
C VAL A 13 0.60 -4.04 0.03
N LEU A 14 0.18 -2.92 0.59
CA LEU A 14 0.96 -2.19 1.59
C LEU A 14 1.06 -2.97 2.90
N VAL A 15 -0.03 -3.61 3.34
CA VAL A 15 -0.01 -4.47 4.53
C VAL A 15 0.91 -5.67 4.32
N LEU A 16 0.82 -6.35 3.18
CA LEU A 16 1.67 -7.50 2.89
C LEU A 16 3.16 -7.11 2.85
N CYS A 17 3.53 -6.09 2.09
CA CYS A 17 4.94 -5.74 1.89
C CYS A 17 5.53 -4.91 3.03
N ASP A 18 4.86 -3.85 3.48
CA ASP A 18 5.45 -2.86 4.39
C ASP A 18 5.20 -3.19 5.87
N ILE A 19 4.16 -3.97 6.18
CA ILE A 19 3.84 -4.37 7.57
C ILE A 19 4.28 -5.80 7.84
N HIS A 20 3.93 -6.74 6.95
CA HIS A 20 4.29 -8.16 7.13
C HIS A 20 5.64 -8.54 6.51
N GLY A 21 6.26 -7.67 5.71
CA GLY A 21 7.60 -7.88 5.16
C GLY A 21 7.67 -8.90 4.01
N TYR A 22 6.54 -9.25 3.39
CA TYR A 22 6.54 -10.15 2.23
C TYR A 22 7.30 -9.53 1.05
N LYS A 23 8.04 -10.37 0.32
CA LYS A 23 8.66 -10.01 -0.95
C LYS A 23 7.58 -9.75 -2.00
N TYR A 24 7.92 -9.01 -3.05
CA TYR A 24 6.96 -8.63 -4.08
C TYR A 24 6.40 -9.85 -4.85
N GLU A 25 7.23 -10.88 -5.02
CA GLU A 25 6.86 -12.15 -5.65
C GLU A 25 5.86 -12.93 -4.79
N GLU A 26 6.04 -12.97 -3.48
CA GLU A 26 5.12 -13.63 -2.54
C GLU A 26 3.79 -12.87 -2.46
N ALA A 27 3.84 -11.54 -2.38
CA ALA A 27 2.65 -10.71 -2.42
C ALA A 27 1.88 -10.87 -3.75
N ALA A 28 2.59 -11.01 -4.87
CA ALA A 28 2.00 -11.24 -6.19
C ALA A 28 1.25 -12.58 -6.24
N GLN A 29 1.82 -13.64 -5.66
CA GLN A 29 1.17 -14.94 -5.54
C GLN A 29 -0.08 -14.88 -4.65
N ILE A 30 0.02 -14.25 -3.46
CA ILE A 30 -1.11 -14.09 -2.54
C ILE A 30 -2.26 -13.31 -3.18
N MET A 31 -1.93 -12.24 -3.92
CA MET A 31 -2.91 -11.36 -4.54
C MET A 31 -3.43 -11.86 -5.90
N GLY A 32 -2.82 -12.90 -6.49
CA GLY A 32 -3.17 -13.40 -7.81
C GLY A 32 -2.95 -12.38 -8.95
N VAL A 33 -1.92 -11.53 -8.84
CA VAL A 33 -1.61 -10.47 -9.83
C VAL A 33 -0.13 -10.48 -10.24
N PRO A 34 0.24 -9.90 -11.40
CA PRO A 34 1.64 -9.77 -11.77
C PRO A 34 2.48 -8.96 -10.77
N VAL A 35 3.76 -9.28 -10.62
CA VAL A 35 4.71 -8.53 -9.76
C VAL A 35 4.79 -7.04 -10.14
N GLY A 36 4.66 -6.70 -11.43
CA GLY A 36 4.57 -5.30 -11.87
C GLY A 36 3.34 -4.56 -11.33
N THR A 37 2.23 -5.29 -11.15
CA THR A 37 1.01 -4.77 -10.53
C THR A 37 1.21 -4.53 -9.04
N VAL A 38 1.89 -5.43 -8.34
CA VAL A 38 2.30 -5.25 -6.94
C VAL A 38 3.11 -3.97 -6.78
N LYS A 39 4.20 -3.83 -7.55
CA LYS A 39 5.08 -2.64 -7.50
C LYS A 39 4.33 -1.34 -7.74
N SER A 40 3.49 -1.29 -8.78
CA SER A 40 2.74 -0.08 -9.13
C SER A 40 1.64 0.26 -8.11
N ARG A 41 0.94 -0.75 -7.55
CA ARG A 41 -0.05 -0.54 -6.49
C ARG A 41 0.61 -0.09 -5.19
N LEU A 42 1.74 -0.69 -4.82
CA LEU A 42 2.49 -0.33 -3.62
C LEU A 42 3.00 1.11 -3.70
N ASN A 43 3.57 1.52 -4.84
CA ASN A 43 3.98 2.91 -5.05
C ASN A 43 2.81 3.90 -4.86
N ARG A 44 1.66 3.65 -5.51
CA ARG A 44 0.46 4.49 -5.36
C ARG A 44 -0.07 4.51 -3.93
N SER A 45 -0.03 3.38 -3.24
CA SER A 45 -0.48 3.28 -1.86
C SER A 45 0.37 4.12 -0.90
N ARG A 46 1.70 4.12 -1.07
CA ARG A 46 2.64 4.91 -0.27
C ARG A 46 2.47 6.40 -0.51
N ILE A 47 2.31 6.82 -1.77
CA ILE A 47 2.03 8.23 -2.12
C ILE A 47 0.75 8.71 -1.44
N ARG A 48 -0.37 7.98 -1.61
CA ARG A 48 -1.65 8.37 -0.99
C ARG A 48 -1.59 8.39 0.54
N LEU A 49 -0.90 7.42 1.15
CA LEU A 49 -0.78 7.37 2.60
C LEU A 49 0.07 8.54 3.11
N ARG A 50 1.18 8.85 2.44
CA ARG A 50 2.01 10.02 2.74
C ARG A 50 1.20 11.31 2.63
N ASP A 51 0.48 11.50 1.52
CA ASP A 51 -0.29 12.73 1.28
C ASP A 51 -1.38 12.89 2.35
N PHE A 52 -2.11 11.81 2.68
CA PHE A 52 -3.06 11.81 3.79
C PHE A 52 -2.39 12.18 5.12
N LEU A 53 -1.23 11.60 5.44
CA LEU A 53 -0.52 11.91 6.67
C LEU A 53 -0.08 13.37 6.72
N LEU A 54 0.43 13.91 5.60
CA LEU A 54 0.82 15.32 5.50
C LEU A 54 -0.39 16.23 5.77
N GLU A 55 -1.49 16.05 5.03
CA GLU A 55 -2.72 16.84 5.22
C GLU A 55 -3.25 16.80 6.67
N ASN A 56 -3.15 15.64 7.33
CA ASN A 56 -3.66 15.46 8.69
C ASN A 56 -2.63 15.79 9.78
N SER A 57 -1.36 15.99 9.42
CA SER A 57 -0.29 16.39 10.34
C SER A 57 -0.16 17.90 10.51
N VAL A 58 -0.70 18.70 9.57
CA VAL A 58 -0.75 20.18 9.68
C VAL A 58 -1.95 20.68 10.52
N LEU A 59 -2.79 19.76 11.03
CA LEU A 59 -4.03 20.07 11.77
C LEU A 59 -3.96 19.71 13.26
N ASN A 60 -2.77 19.44 13.81
CA ASN A 60 -2.57 19.26 15.25
C ASN A 60 -1.65 20.34 15.82
#